data_AF-A0A1H0YZ39-F1
#
_entry.id   AF-A0A1H0YZ39-F1
#
_cell.length_a   1.000
_cell.length_b   1.000
_cell.length_c   1.000
_cell.angle_alpha   90.00
_cell.angle_beta   90.00
_cell.angle_gamma   90.00
#
_symmetry.space_group_name_H-M   'P 1'
#
loop_
_entity.id
_entity.type
_entity.pdbx_description
1 polymer ?
#
loop_
_entity_poly.entity_id
_entity_poly.type
_entity_poly.pdbx_seq_one_letter_code
_entity_poly.pdbx_strand_id
1 'polypeptide(L)'
;MNKIFPYVAFFLMLVLGACDRRLAPRELNALASEGATLNDTVVASGPIPASRWPNAIRKLRPERVYRTPDGLYITMDSFFVEERGLFVPDSAARLLPGRESDPSYESLGEGVFAYTIKG
;
A
#
# COMPACT_ATOMS: atom_id res chain seq x y z
N MET A 1 35.60 21.41 39.31
CA MET A 1 34.51 22.20 38.70
C MET A 1 34.25 21.62 37.31
N ASN A 2 33.33 20.66 37.22
CA ASN A 2 31.95 20.86 36.76
C ASN A 2 31.81 21.04 35.25
N LYS A 3 31.35 19.97 34.55
CA LYS A 3 30.10 19.89 33.76
C LYS A 3 30.23 18.81 32.67
N ILE A 4 29.75 17.60 32.96
CA ILE A 4 28.44 17.06 32.55
C ILE A 4 28.41 16.71 31.05
N PHE A 5 28.43 15.40 30.79
CA PHE A 5 28.11 14.72 29.53
C PHE A 5 26.78 15.22 28.95
N PRO A 6 26.72 15.65 27.67
CA PRO A 6 25.46 15.87 26.98
C PRO A 6 25.34 14.98 25.73
N TYR A 7 25.78 13.73 25.77
CA TYR A 7 25.63 12.82 24.61
C TYR A 7 24.37 11.94 24.66
N VAL A 8 23.69 11.86 25.82
CA VAL A 8 22.52 10.98 25.97
C VAL A 8 21.22 11.62 25.47
N ALA A 9 21.20 12.94 25.23
CA ALA A 9 19.98 13.67 24.86
C ALA A 9 19.72 13.79 23.34
N PHE A 10 20.67 13.42 22.47
CA PHE A 10 20.49 13.61 21.02
C PHE A 10 19.83 12.43 20.29
N PHE A 11 19.63 11.30 20.97
CA PHE A 11 19.08 10.10 20.33
C PHE A 11 17.54 10.00 20.41
N LEU A 12 16.86 10.97 21.01
CA LEU A 12 15.43 10.90 21.33
C LEU A 12 14.53 11.81 20.47
N MET A 13 14.96 12.19 19.27
CA MET A 13 14.22 13.15 18.42
C MET A 13 14.12 12.75 16.94
N LEU A 14 14.09 11.44 16.64
CA LEU A 14 13.97 10.91 15.27
C LEU A 14 12.75 9.99 15.08
N VAL A 15 11.64 10.19 15.81
CA VAL A 15 10.51 9.24 15.81
C VAL A 15 9.15 9.85 15.39
N LEU A 16 9.07 11.11 14.94
CA LEU A 16 7.76 11.74 14.66
C LEU A 16 7.47 12.02 13.17
N GLY A 17 8.10 11.26 12.27
CA GLY A 17 7.95 11.43 10.82
C GLY A 17 7.08 10.39 10.10
N ALA A 18 6.33 9.54 10.83
CA ALA A 18 5.34 8.67 10.19
C ALA A 18 4.13 9.53 9.80
N CYS A 19 4.28 10.32 8.73
CA CYS A 19 3.16 10.98 8.08
C CYS A 19 2.16 9.89 7.68
N ASP A 20 1.01 9.90 8.33
CA ASP A 20 -0.22 9.28 7.84
C ASP A 20 -0.59 9.99 6.52
N ARG A 21 0.07 9.58 5.43
CA ARG A 21 -0.05 10.21 4.12
C ARG A 21 -1.39 9.83 3.53
N ARG A 22 -2.42 10.60 3.88
CA ARG A 22 -3.70 10.55 3.17
C ARG A 22 -3.47 10.92 1.70
N LEU A 23 -3.77 9.99 0.81
CA LEU A 23 -3.70 10.22 -0.63
C LEU A 23 -4.76 11.26 -1.03
N ALA A 24 -4.34 12.25 -1.83
CA ALA A 24 -5.28 13.21 -2.39
C ALA A 24 -6.16 12.53 -3.47
N PRO A 25 -7.38 13.05 -3.76
CA PRO A 25 -8.26 12.47 -4.78
C PRO A 25 -7.61 12.30 -6.16
N ARG A 26 -6.70 13.21 -6.56
CA ARG A 26 -5.95 13.08 -7.81
C ARG A 26 -4.95 11.91 -7.79
N GLU A 27 -4.31 11.66 -6.64
CA GLU A 27 -3.39 10.52 -6.47
C GLU A 27 -4.17 9.21 -6.49
N LEU A 28 -5.34 9.15 -5.86
CA LEU A 28 -6.24 7.99 -5.90
C LEU A 28 -6.72 7.70 -7.32
N ASN A 29 -7.16 8.71 -8.07
CA ASN A 29 -7.55 8.56 -9.47
C ASN A 29 -6.41 8.04 -10.36
N ALA A 30 -5.19 8.59 -10.19
CA ALA A 30 -4.02 8.12 -10.92
C ALA A 30 -3.69 6.67 -10.57
N LEU A 31 -3.79 6.32 -9.28
CA LEU A 31 -3.55 4.96 -8.81
C LEU A 31 -4.58 3.97 -9.35
N ALA A 32 -5.86 4.34 -9.37
CA ALA A 32 -6.94 3.53 -9.91
C ALA A 32 -6.74 3.27 -11.41
N SER A 33 -6.46 4.31 -12.19
CA SER A 33 -6.29 4.21 -13.64
C SER A 33 -5.03 3.41 -14.01
N GLU A 34 -3.88 3.72 -13.41
CA GLU A 34 -2.63 3.02 -13.68
C GLU A 34 -2.66 1.58 -13.14
N GLY A 35 -3.30 1.36 -11.99
CA GLY A 35 -3.49 0.04 -11.39
C GLY A 35 -4.42 -0.86 -12.21
N ALA A 36 -5.55 -0.33 -12.70
CA ALA A 36 -6.44 -1.06 -13.60
C ALA A 36 -5.74 -1.44 -14.91
N THR A 37 -5.00 -0.51 -15.52
CA THR A 37 -4.21 -0.79 -16.73
C THR A 37 -3.18 -1.91 -16.47
N LEU A 38 -2.53 -1.90 -15.31
CA LEU A 38 -1.59 -2.95 -14.93
C LEU A 38 -2.29 -4.31 -14.72
N ASN A 39 -3.46 -4.31 -14.08
CA ASN A 39 -4.29 -5.51 -13.94
C ASN A 39 -4.66 -6.13 -15.28
N ASP A 40 -5.12 -5.31 -16.22
CA ASP A 40 -5.57 -5.78 -17.54
C ASP A 40 -4.40 -6.30 -18.39
N THR A 41 -3.21 -5.72 -18.23
CA THR A 41 -2.03 -6.09 -19.01
C THR A 41 -1.32 -7.34 -18.47
N VAL A 42 -1.39 -7.57 -17.16
CA VAL A 42 -0.69 -8.68 -16.50
C VAL A 42 -1.62 -9.89 -16.37
N VAL A 43 -1.55 -10.79 -17.35
CA VAL A 43 -2.45 -11.95 -17.46
C VAL A 43 -2.26 -12.97 -16.31
N ALA A 44 -1.03 -13.12 -15.79
CA ALA A 44 -0.71 -14.10 -14.76
C ALA A 44 -0.77 -13.51 -13.34
N SER A 45 -1.37 -14.25 -12.40
CA SER A 45 -1.29 -13.95 -10.97
C SER A 45 0.14 -14.10 -10.45
N GLY A 46 0.47 -13.32 -9.43
CA GLY A 46 1.76 -13.38 -8.73
C GLY A 46 2.51 -12.05 -8.69
N PRO A 47 3.78 -12.08 -8.24
CA PRO A 47 4.58 -10.87 -8.06
C PRO A 47 4.84 -10.12 -9.36
N ILE A 48 4.72 -8.79 -9.31
CA ILE A 48 5.08 -7.89 -10.39
C ILE A 48 6.44 -7.25 -10.06
N PRO A 49 7.47 -7.43 -10.90
CA PRO A 49 8.79 -6.85 -10.68
C PRO A 49 8.73 -5.32 -10.74
N ALA A 50 9.56 -4.66 -9.92
CA ALA A 50 9.57 -3.22 -9.77
C ALA A 50 9.80 -2.42 -11.07
N SER A 51 10.49 -3.02 -12.05
CA SER A 51 10.70 -2.44 -13.38
C SER A 51 9.40 -2.24 -14.17
N ARG A 52 8.32 -2.96 -13.81
CA ARG A 52 7.01 -2.87 -14.46
C ARG A 52 6.01 -2.00 -13.70
N TRP A 53 6.40 -1.42 -12.56
CA TRP A 53 5.48 -0.60 -11.77
C TRP A 53 5.22 0.75 -12.46
N PRO A 54 3.95 1.13 -12.63
CA PRO A 54 3.56 2.46 -13.07
C PRO A 54 4.07 3.58 -12.13
N ASN A 55 4.06 4.82 -12.62
CA ASN A 55 4.60 5.96 -11.88
C ASN A 55 3.83 6.25 -10.59
N ALA A 56 2.50 6.13 -10.61
CA ALA A 56 1.65 6.34 -9.44
C ALA A 56 2.00 5.35 -8.33
N ILE A 57 2.18 4.07 -8.68
CA ILE A 57 2.56 3.02 -7.73
C ILE A 57 3.99 3.23 -7.22
N ARG A 58 4.96 3.51 -8.10
CA ARG A 58 6.35 3.76 -7.69
C ARG A 58 6.51 4.91 -6.70
N LYS A 59 5.70 5.97 -6.82
CA LYS A 59 5.74 7.13 -5.91
C LYS A 59 5.34 6.78 -4.47
N LEU A 60 4.57 5.71 -4.29
CA LEU A 60 4.20 5.20 -2.96
C LEU A 60 5.37 4.49 -2.28
N ARG A 61 6.36 4.03 -3.04
CA ARG A 61 7.48 3.19 -2.57
C ARG A 61 6.99 1.91 -1.85
N PRO A 62 6.16 1.09 -2.51
CA PRO A 62 5.66 -0.13 -1.90
C PRO A 62 6.79 -1.16 -1.71
N GLU A 63 6.63 -2.04 -0.72
CA GLU A 63 7.53 -3.19 -0.52
C GLU A 63 7.35 -4.22 -1.65
N ARG A 64 6.10 -4.43 -2.06
CA ARG A 64 5.73 -5.43 -3.05
C ARG A 64 4.47 -5.02 -3.80
N VAL A 65 4.38 -5.46 -5.05
CA VAL A 65 3.17 -5.35 -5.86
C VAL A 65 2.92 -6.71 -6.49
N TYR A 66 1.70 -7.22 -6.37
CA TYR A 66 1.34 -8.51 -6.93
C TYR A 66 -0.12 -8.53 -7.38
N ARG A 67 -0.43 -9.41 -8.33
CA ARG A 67 -1.79 -9.59 -8.85
C ARG A 67 -2.39 -10.89 -8.32
N THR A 68 -3.67 -10.86 -8.00
CA THR A 68 -4.52 -12.04 -7.78
C THR A 68 -5.69 -12.00 -8.77
N PRO A 69 -6.53 -13.06 -8.84
CA PRO A 69 -7.77 -13.00 -9.61
C PRO A 69 -8.75 -11.90 -9.16
N ASP A 70 -8.62 -11.41 -7.92
CA ASP A 70 -9.51 -10.39 -7.37
C ASP A 70 -9.02 -8.97 -7.70
N GLY A 71 -7.71 -8.79 -7.93
CA GLY A 71 -7.14 -7.49 -8.28
C GLY A 71 -5.66 -7.33 -7.98
N LEU A 72 -5.24 -6.08 -7.89
CA LEU A 72 -3.86 -5.66 -7.65
C LEU A 72 -3.68 -5.33 -6.17
N TYR A 73 -2.70 -5.96 -5.55
CA TYR A 73 -2.24 -5.63 -4.21
C TYR A 73 -0.95 -4.84 -4.30
N ILE A 74 -0.91 -3.73 -3.57
CA ILE A 74 0.22 -2.83 -3.43
C ILE A 74 0.57 -2.80 -1.94
N THR A 75 1.46 -3.71 -1.54
CA THR A 75 1.89 -3.89 -0.15
C THR A 75 2.77 -2.73 0.28
N MET A 76 2.36 -2.02 1.32
CA MET A 76 3.11 -0.89 1.88
C MET A 76 3.96 -1.31 3.09
N ASP A 77 3.49 -2.30 3.84
CA ASP A 77 4.12 -2.80 5.06
C ASP A 77 3.71 -4.26 5.27
N SER A 78 4.66 -5.10 5.64
CA SER A 78 4.42 -6.52 5.96
C SER A 78 5.23 -6.94 7.19
N PHE A 79 4.56 -7.58 8.14
CA PHE A 79 5.20 -8.06 9.37
C PHE A 79 4.61 -9.40 9.79
N PHE A 80 5.43 -10.46 9.72
CA PHE A 80 5.03 -11.83 10.01
C PHE A 80 3.85 -12.29 9.13
N VAL A 81 2.65 -12.47 9.69
CA VAL A 81 1.43 -12.82 8.95
C VAL A 81 0.58 -11.60 8.59
N GLU A 82 0.91 -10.44 9.16
CA GLU A 82 0.17 -9.21 8.93
C GLU A 82 0.67 -8.51 7.66
N GLU A 83 -0.26 -8.02 6.87
CA GLU A 83 0.04 -7.26 5.66
C GLU A 83 -0.92 -6.08 5.50
N ARG A 84 -0.40 -4.91 5.15
CA ARG A 84 -1.22 -3.71 4.92
C ARG A 84 -0.78 -3.00 3.65
N GLY A 85 -1.76 -2.44 2.95
CA GLY A 85 -1.47 -1.73 1.72
C GLY A 85 -2.70 -1.20 1.01
N LEU A 86 -2.55 -1.00 -0.29
CA LEU A 86 -3.61 -0.54 -1.17
C LEU A 86 -4.04 -1.66 -2.12
N PHE A 87 -5.33 -1.71 -2.40
CA PHE A 87 -5.95 -2.69 -3.27
C PHE A 87 -6.71 -1.97 -4.39
N VAL A 88 -6.45 -2.39 -5.62
CA VAL A 88 -7.18 -1.96 -6.82
C VAL A 88 -7.89 -3.19 -7.39
N PRO A 89 -9.23 -3.24 -7.36
CA PRO A 89 -9.99 -4.38 -7.86
C PRO A 89 -9.68 -4.65 -9.33
N ASP A 90 -9.74 -5.92 -9.72
CA ASP A 90 -9.92 -6.26 -11.12
C ASP A 90 -11.32 -5.79 -11.55
N SER A 91 -11.44 -5.21 -12.75
CA SER A 91 -12.72 -4.78 -13.31
C SER A 91 -13.69 -5.95 -13.50
N ALA A 92 -13.15 -7.17 -13.65
CA ALA A 92 -13.92 -8.41 -13.75
C ALA A 92 -14.27 -9.03 -12.38
N ALA A 93 -13.72 -8.53 -11.27
CA ALA A 93 -13.99 -9.08 -9.94
C ALA A 93 -15.45 -8.81 -9.54
N ARG A 94 -16.18 -9.88 -9.22
CA ARG A 94 -17.63 -9.81 -8.96
C ARG A 94 -18.00 -9.32 -7.57
N LEU A 95 -17.10 -9.46 -6.59
CA LEU A 95 -17.36 -9.14 -5.18
C LEU A 95 -16.08 -8.66 -4.50
N LEU A 96 -16.17 -7.51 -3.84
CA LEU A 96 -15.15 -7.06 -2.89
C LEU A 96 -15.50 -7.60 -1.50
N PRO A 97 -14.58 -8.25 -0.79
CA PRO A 97 -14.84 -8.67 0.58
C PRO A 97 -15.08 -7.43 1.47
N GLY A 98 -16.03 -7.55 2.41
CA GLY A 98 -16.42 -6.44 3.27
C GLY A 98 -15.38 -6.11 4.36
N ARG A 99 -15.68 -5.14 5.22
CA ARG A 99 -14.82 -4.72 6.34
C ARG A 99 -14.58 -5.82 7.40
N GLU A 100 -15.41 -6.86 7.43
CA GLU A 100 -15.40 -7.92 8.46
C GLU A 100 -14.74 -9.24 7.99
N SER A 101 -14.09 -9.25 6.82
CA SER A 101 -13.31 -10.40 6.34
C SER A 101 -11.80 -10.23 6.61
N ASP A 102 -11.05 -11.32 6.46
CA ASP A 102 -9.60 -11.28 6.27
C ASP A 102 -9.28 -11.77 4.84
N PRO A 103 -8.77 -10.91 3.92
CA PRO A 103 -8.41 -9.50 4.13
C PRO A 103 -9.64 -8.62 4.40
N SER A 104 -9.45 -7.55 5.18
CA SER A 104 -10.44 -6.49 5.38
C SER A 104 -10.17 -5.33 4.42
N TYR A 105 -11.23 -4.69 3.92
CA TYR A 105 -11.13 -3.61 2.93
C TYR A 105 -11.88 -2.35 3.39
N GLU A 106 -11.23 -1.20 3.28
CA GLU A 106 -11.80 0.12 3.50
C GLU A 106 -11.68 0.97 2.24
N SER A 107 -12.82 1.47 1.72
CA SER A 107 -12.79 2.32 0.53
C SER A 107 -12.13 3.67 0.84
N LEU A 108 -11.16 4.04 0.01
CA LEU A 108 -10.51 5.36 0.03
C LEU A 108 -11.12 6.31 -1.02
N GLY A 109 -11.93 5.79 -1.94
CA GLY A 109 -12.50 6.50 -3.09
C GLY A 109 -11.87 6.07 -4.42
N GLU A 110 -12.53 6.42 -5.53
CA GLU A 110 -12.04 6.18 -6.91
C GLU A 110 -11.71 4.72 -7.24
N GLY A 111 -12.39 3.76 -6.60
CA GLY A 111 -12.11 2.33 -6.79
C GLY A 111 -10.81 1.84 -6.12
N VAL A 112 -10.22 2.64 -5.23
CA VAL A 112 -9.06 2.24 -4.42
C VAL A 112 -9.50 1.93 -2.99
N PHE A 113 -8.93 0.86 -2.44
CA PHE A 113 -9.20 0.41 -1.08
C PHE A 113 -7.90 0.34 -0.28
N ALA A 114 -7.94 0.70 0.99
CA ALA A 114 -6.95 0.21 1.95
C ALA A 114 -7.32 -1.23 2.29
N TYR A 115 -6.34 -2.12 2.35
CA TYR A 115 -6.54 -3.47 2.87
C TYR A 115 -5.68 -3.75 4.09
N THR A 116 -6.16 -4.66 4.92
CA THR A 116 -5.40 -5.20 6.05
C THR A 116 -5.66 -6.70 6.17
N ILE A 117 -4.57 -7.47 6.16
CA ILE A 117 -4.51 -8.90 6.45
C ILE A 117 -3.96 -9.04 7.86
N LYS A 118 -4.62 -9.84 8.70
CA LYS A 118 -4.17 -10.07 10.09
C LYS A 118 -3.57 -11.46 10.30
N GLY A 119 -3.93 -12.43 9.44
CA GLY A 119 -3.40 -13.78 9.49
C GLY A 119 -4.11 -14.71 10.46
#